data_AF-A0A5J6N250-F1
#
_entry.id   AF-A0A5J6N250-F1
#
_cell.length_a   1.000
_cell.length_b   1.000
_cell.length_c   1.000
_cell.angle_alpha   90.00
_cell.angle_beta   90.00
_cell.angle_gamma   90.00
#
_symmetry.space_group_name_H-M   'P 1'
#
loop_
_entity.id
_entity.type
_entity.pdbx_description
1 polymer ?
#
loop_
_entity_poly.entity_id
_entity_poly.type
_entity_poly.pdbx_seq_one_letter_code
_entity_poly.pdbx_strand_id
1 'polypeptide(L)'
;MTETTATPGRAPGEGGGVREWADSVAALLEAERQAQDDDSNNETNDPAGAAATSHGDTGAAGDETTGVDDPEPGEQPSDTEISPSADDHAAPETFQVRVNGEDLTVTRDELLRGYSRTSDYKQKTARLAEERRSVDTERQSLAAERQQIEQSRAQAYVLALEHATEDALTVAKGAKTDWSALSKQDPAKAQSDWFEYQAARERVGQALLQARRQAAADQQQALRRAVARHQDQLAGEARAAVEAIPELQDGAQGAALLTGLRDYLGSVGFEAAELERLSDHRLMVVARDAMLYRQMLAKQRSAAAKKRAEAPRVMSPTRSDPASSDSDRLRSLRKRAQETGKLRDNAEYVLAKLRSH
;
A
#
# COMPACT_ATOMS: atom_id res chain seq x y z
N MET A 1 18.96 19.23 -34.17
CA MET A 1 19.11 18.81 -32.75
C MET A 1 17.71 18.61 -32.22
N THR A 2 17.40 17.42 -31.73
CA THR A 2 16.11 17.05 -31.14
C THR A 2 16.43 16.03 -30.05
N GLU A 3 16.24 16.41 -28.80
CA GLU A 3 16.67 15.61 -27.65
C GLU A 3 15.60 14.58 -27.32
N THR A 4 15.87 13.31 -27.63
CA THR A 4 15.03 12.20 -27.19
C THR A 4 15.31 11.94 -25.71
N THR A 5 14.41 12.40 -24.83
CA THR A 5 14.44 12.09 -23.40
C THR A 5 14.29 10.59 -23.17
N ALA A 6 15.36 9.93 -22.74
CA ALA A 6 15.33 8.52 -22.42
C ALA A 6 14.65 8.28 -21.06
N THR A 7 13.45 7.67 -21.08
CA THR A 7 12.78 7.19 -19.87
C THR A 7 13.67 6.14 -19.17
N PRO A 8 13.94 6.25 -17.85
CA PRO A 8 14.73 5.26 -17.14
C PRO A 8 14.03 3.90 -17.12
N GLY A 9 14.78 2.84 -17.41
CA GLY A 9 14.26 1.47 -17.44
C GLY A 9 13.90 0.96 -16.03
N ARG A 10 12.69 0.43 -15.87
CA ARG A 10 12.20 -0.19 -14.63
C ARG A 10 12.97 -1.48 -14.32
N ALA A 11 13.35 -1.69 -13.07
CA ALA A 11 14.04 -2.90 -12.63
C ALA A 11 13.08 -4.12 -12.58
N PRO A 12 13.52 -5.33 -12.97
CA PRO A 12 12.71 -6.54 -12.84
C PRO A 12 12.63 -6.96 -11.38
N GLY A 13 11.46 -6.75 -10.75
CA GLY A 13 11.18 -7.13 -9.35
C GLY A 13 10.46 -6.07 -8.51
N GLU A 14 10.23 -4.85 -9.01
CA GLU A 14 9.57 -3.77 -8.25
C GLU A 14 8.18 -3.40 -8.77
N GLY A 15 7.14 -3.84 -8.04
CA GLY A 15 5.73 -3.42 -8.15
C GLY A 15 4.91 -4.23 -9.16
N GLY A 16 4.13 -5.20 -8.69
CA GLY A 16 3.48 -6.17 -9.56
C GLY A 16 2.47 -7.01 -8.79
N GLY A 17 2.88 -8.19 -8.31
CA GLY A 17 2.19 -8.99 -7.29
C GLY A 17 0.68 -9.08 -7.46
N VAL A 18 -0.15 -8.33 -6.73
CA VAL A 18 -1.62 -8.38 -6.89
C VAL A 18 -2.11 -7.99 -8.30
N ARG A 19 -1.43 -7.09 -9.02
CA ARG A 19 -1.75 -6.81 -10.42
C ARG A 19 -1.33 -7.98 -11.31
N GLU A 20 -0.08 -8.41 -11.22
CA GLU A 20 0.44 -9.54 -12.00
C GLU A 20 -0.31 -10.86 -11.71
N TRP A 21 -0.78 -11.03 -10.48
CA TRP A 21 -1.62 -12.13 -10.05
C TRP A 21 -3.03 -12.01 -10.61
N ALA A 22 -3.67 -10.83 -10.57
CA ALA A 22 -4.98 -10.62 -11.19
C ALA A 22 -4.91 -10.75 -12.72
N ASP A 23 -3.82 -10.29 -13.34
CA ASP A 23 -3.50 -10.51 -14.75
C ASP A 23 -3.25 -12.00 -15.03
N SER A 24 -2.65 -12.76 -14.10
CA SER A 24 -2.48 -14.22 -14.25
C SER A 24 -3.78 -15.01 -14.08
N VAL A 25 -4.70 -14.55 -13.21
CA VAL A 25 -6.06 -15.10 -13.10
C VAL A 25 -6.85 -14.77 -14.35
N ALA A 26 -6.78 -13.53 -14.84
CA ALA A 26 -7.43 -13.14 -16.09
C ALA A 26 -6.88 -13.93 -17.29
N ALA A 27 -5.56 -14.12 -17.39
CA ALA A 27 -4.94 -14.92 -18.44
C ALA A 27 -5.27 -16.42 -18.32
N LEU A 28 -5.46 -16.95 -17.11
CA LEU A 28 -5.91 -18.32 -16.90
C LEU A 28 -7.38 -18.50 -17.30
N LEU A 29 -8.28 -17.61 -16.88
CA LEU A 29 -9.70 -17.63 -17.26
C LEU A 29 -9.90 -17.38 -18.76
N GLU A 30 -9.05 -16.57 -19.39
CA GLU A 30 -9.03 -16.39 -20.85
C GLU A 30 -8.51 -17.64 -21.57
N ALA A 31 -7.49 -18.32 -21.05
CA ALA A 31 -7.03 -19.60 -21.60
C ALA A 31 -8.06 -20.73 -21.41
N GLU A 32 -8.81 -20.75 -20.31
CA GLU A 32 -9.92 -21.68 -20.08
C GLU A 32 -11.11 -21.41 -21.01
N ARG A 33 -11.42 -20.13 -21.30
CA ARG A 33 -12.40 -19.76 -22.34
C ARG A 33 -11.96 -20.19 -23.73
N GLN A 34 -10.72 -19.91 -24.11
CA GLN A 34 -10.19 -20.31 -25.42
C GLN A 34 -10.17 -21.84 -25.58
N ALA A 35 -9.90 -22.59 -24.51
CA ALA A 35 -10.04 -24.04 -24.50
C ALA A 35 -11.50 -24.51 -24.65
N GLN A 36 -12.46 -23.84 -24.00
CA GLN A 36 -13.90 -24.14 -24.14
C GLN A 36 -14.47 -23.75 -25.51
N ASP A 37 -13.98 -22.68 -26.13
CA ASP A 37 -14.37 -22.25 -27.47
C ASP A 37 -13.82 -23.19 -28.57
N ASP A 38 -12.59 -23.71 -28.44
CA ASP A 38 -12.04 -24.73 -29.34
C ASP A 38 -12.80 -26.07 -29.23
N ASP A 39 -13.17 -26.50 -28.02
CA ASP A 39 -13.96 -27.73 -27.79
C ASP A 39 -15.40 -27.58 -28.36
N SER A 40 -16.02 -26.41 -28.12
CA SER A 40 -17.34 -26.04 -28.67
C SER A 40 -17.39 -25.99 -30.20
N ASN A 41 -16.24 -25.88 -30.87
CA ASN A 41 -16.14 -25.83 -32.33
C ASN A 41 -15.92 -27.23 -32.97
N ASN A 42 -15.85 -28.30 -32.15
CA ASN A 42 -15.55 -29.65 -32.61
C ASN A 42 -16.60 -30.73 -32.20
N GLU A 43 -17.68 -30.39 -31.50
CA GLU A 43 -18.79 -31.32 -31.25
C GLU A 43 -19.97 -31.12 -32.20
N THR A 44 -20.05 -31.96 -33.23
CA THR A 44 -21.31 -32.25 -33.93
C THR A 44 -21.37 -33.75 -34.26
N ASN A 45 -21.74 -34.58 -33.27
CA ASN A 45 -22.48 -35.85 -33.43
C ASN A 45 -22.73 -36.54 -32.07
N ASP A 46 -23.82 -36.18 -31.40
CA ASP A 46 -24.53 -37.06 -30.44
C ASP A 46 -25.15 -38.24 -31.25
N PRO A 47 -25.32 -39.46 -30.70
CA PRO A 47 -26.47 -39.68 -29.83
C PRO A 47 -26.29 -40.68 -28.65
N ALA A 48 -26.66 -40.19 -27.46
CA ALA A 48 -27.48 -40.83 -26.41
C ALA A 48 -26.87 -41.88 -25.45
N GLY A 49 -27.06 -41.65 -24.13
CA GLY A 49 -26.51 -42.49 -23.04
C GLY A 49 -27.17 -42.42 -21.64
N ALA A 50 -28.50 -42.24 -21.56
CA ALA A 50 -29.39 -42.55 -20.40
C ALA A 50 -28.98 -42.33 -18.90
N ALA A 51 -29.66 -41.34 -18.27
CA ALA A 51 -30.40 -41.42 -16.98
C ALA A 51 -29.74 -41.23 -15.57
N ALA A 52 -30.62 -40.82 -14.61
CA ALA A 52 -30.60 -41.01 -13.15
C ALA A 52 -30.09 -39.93 -12.13
N THR A 53 -30.87 -38.84 -11.97
CA THR A 53 -31.41 -38.28 -10.69
C THR A 53 -30.72 -38.45 -9.30
N SER A 54 -30.36 -37.33 -8.64
CA SER A 54 -30.76 -36.88 -7.26
C SER A 54 -30.10 -35.51 -6.97
N HIS A 55 -30.66 -34.41 -6.40
CA HIS A 55 -31.67 -34.07 -5.37
C HIS A 55 -31.20 -34.07 -3.89
N GLY A 56 -31.44 -32.94 -3.20
CA GLY A 56 -31.28 -32.69 -1.74
C GLY A 56 -29.97 -31.96 -1.32
N ASP A 57 -29.91 -31.15 -0.25
CA ASP A 57 -30.97 -30.42 0.51
C ASP A 57 -30.33 -29.27 1.35
N THR A 58 -31.14 -28.51 2.09
CA THR A 58 -30.83 -27.28 2.86
C THR A 58 -30.69 -27.49 4.38
N GLY A 59 -30.13 -26.48 5.09
CA GLY A 59 -30.07 -26.41 6.57
C GLY A 59 -28.77 -25.75 7.06
N ALA A 60 -28.67 -24.68 7.87
CA ALA A 60 -29.56 -23.82 8.67
C ALA A 60 -29.63 -24.08 10.21
N ALA A 61 -29.36 -22.99 10.97
CA ALA A 61 -29.76 -22.65 12.36
C ALA A 61 -28.78 -22.84 13.56
N GLY A 62 -28.75 -21.79 14.41
CA GLY A 62 -28.31 -21.73 15.84
C GLY A 62 -26.83 -21.44 16.17
N ASP A 63 -26.43 -20.92 17.35
CA ASP A 63 -27.02 -20.03 18.39
C ASP A 63 -25.98 -19.90 19.57
N GLU A 64 -25.96 -18.99 20.58
CA GLU A 64 -26.69 -17.79 21.06
C GLU A 64 -25.73 -16.95 21.99
N THR A 65 -26.16 -15.82 22.58
CA THR A 65 -25.51 -15.00 23.65
C THR A 65 -24.27 -14.16 23.22
N THR A 66 -23.77 -13.07 23.86
CA THR A 66 -24.15 -12.07 24.91
C THR A 66 -23.21 -10.81 24.76
N GLY A 67 -23.35 -9.63 25.40
CA GLY A 67 -24.47 -9.05 26.18
C GLY A 67 -24.11 -8.15 27.40
N VAL A 68 -23.44 -6.98 27.25
CA VAL A 68 -23.13 -5.98 28.33
C VAL A 68 -23.08 -4.53 27.80
N ASP A 69 -23.41 -3.53 28.65
CA ASP A 69 -23.41 -2.06 28.43
C ASP A 69 -22.24 -1.34 29.16
N ASP A 70 -21.84 -0.13 28.68
CA ASP A 70 -21.72 1.11 29.49
C ASP A 70 -21.52 2.37 28.58
N PRO A 71 -21.89 3.61 28.98
CA PRO A 71 -21.87 4.80 28.10
C PRO A 71 -20.88 5.93 28.48
N GLU A 72 -20.67 6.88 27.54
CA GLU A 72 -19.77 8.03 27.65
C GLU A 72 -20.52 9.36 27.95
N PRO A 73 -19.98 10.29 28.78
CA PRO A 73 -20.59 11.60 29.07
C PRO A 73 -20.16 12.69 28.07
N GLY A 74 -20.99 13.74 27.90
CA GLY A 74 -20.79 14.80 26.88
C GLY A 74 -20.41 16.19 27.41
N GLU A 75 -20.20 17.13 26.48
CA GLU A 75 -19.70 18.49 26.72
C GLU A 75 -20.73 19.61 26.42
N GLN A 76 -20.45 20.82 26.91
CA GLN A 76 -21.11 22.08 26.53
C GLN A 76 -20.04 23.12 26.11
N PRO A 77 -20.33 24.01 25.13
CA PRO A 77 -19.42 25.09 24.74
C PRO A 77 -19.53 26.31 25.66
N SER A 78 -18.45 27.10 25.73
CA SER A 78 -18.41 28.42 26.36
C SER A 78 -18.07 29.51 25.33
N ASP A 79 -18.50 30.74 25.62
CA ASP A 79 -18.33 31.91 24.75
C ASP A 79 -17.93 33.13 25.62
N THR A 80 -17.06 34.01 25.12
CA THR A 80 -16.61 35.26 25.81
C THR A 80 -15.96 36.23 24.82
N GLU A 81 -16.46 37.47 24.77
CA GLU A 81 -15.90 38.55 23.95
C GLU A 81 -14.62 39.19 24.56
N ILE A 82 -13.89 39.94 23.73
CA ILE A 82 -12.67 40.69 24.11
C ILE A 82 -12.88 42.19 23.83
N SER A 83 -12.40 43.06 24.72
CA SER A 83 -12.29 44.51 24.47
C SER A 83 -11.01 45.09 25.09
N PRO A 84 -10.18 45.87 24.36
CA PRO A 84 -8.88 46.36 24.83
C PRO A 84 -8.81 47.88 25.08
N SER A 85 -7.74 48.35 25.74
CA SER A 85 -7.23 49.73 25.65
C SER A 85 -5.76 49.82 26.04
N ALA A 86 -5.05 50.79 25.46
CA ALA A 86 -3.68 51.19 25.79
C ALA A 86 -3.68 52.29 26.89
N ASP A 87 -2.60 52.96 27.29
CA ASP A 87 -1.21 53.09 26.80
C ASP A 87 -0.36 53.57 28.00
N ASP A 88 0.94 53.23 28.11
CA ASP A 88 1.86 53.99 29.00
C ASP A 88 3.36 53.82 28.68
N HIS A 89 4.18 54.73 29.22
CA HIS A 89 5.59 54.92 28.86
C HIS A 89 6.51 53.76 29.31
N ALA A 90 7.07 53.05 28.33
CA ALA A 90 7.97 51.93 28.56
C ALA A 90 9.30 52.33 29.24
N ALA A 91 9.46 51.92 30.50
CA ALA A 91 10.76 51.50 31.02
C ALA A 91 11.35 50.39 30.11
N PRO A 92 12.68 50.18 30.07
CA PRO A 92 13.26 49.15 29.20
C PRO A 92 12.66 47.78 29.54
N GLU A 93 11.89 47.20 28.61
CA GLU A 93 11.11 45.99 28.86
C GLU A 93 12.02 44.84 29.34
N THR A 94 11.89 44.54 30.63
CA THR A 94 12.57 43.43 31.30
C THR A 94 11.64 42.24 31.42
N PHE A 95 12.06 41.12 30.86
CA PHE A 95 11.33 39.86 30.85
C PHE A 95 12.06 38.85 31.75
N GLN A 96 11.33 38.13 32.60
CA GLN A 96 11.89 36.97 33.28
C GLN A 96 11.87 35.79 32.32
N VAL A 97 13.03 35.22 32.03
CA VAL A 97 13.16 34.04 31.16
C VAL A 97 14.01 32.99 31.85
N ARG A 98 13.45 31.77 31.93
CA ARG A 98 14.06 30.65 32.63
C ARG A 98 15.10 29.95 31.77
N VAL A 99 16.36 30.01 32.20
CA VAL A 99 17.49 29.37 31.50
C VAL A 99 18.12 28.33 32.43
N ASN A 100 18.23 27.09 31.96
CA ASN A 100 18.76 25.94 32.71
C ASN A 100 18.07 25.64 34.07
N GLY A 101 16.91 26.25 34.34
CA GLY A 101 16.15 26.09 35.58
C GLY A 101 16.11 27.33 36.47
N GLU A 102 16.96 28.33 36.22
CA GLU A 102 17.01 29.59 36.97
C GLU A 102 16.26 30.70 36.22
N ASP A 103 15.47 31.48 36.95
CA ASP A 103 14.65 32.58 36.42
C ASP A 103 15.48 33.87 36.34
N LEU A 104 15.86 34.28 35.12
CA LEU A 104 16.74 35.43 34.89
C LEU A 104 15.99 36.61 34.30
N THR A 105 16.04 37.77 34.95
CA THR A 105 15.47 39.03 34.43
C THR A 105 16.41 39.64 33.40
N VAL A 106 15.98 39.69 32.14
CA VAL A 106 16.76 40.15 30.99
C VAL A 106 16.01 41.18 30.16
N THR A 107 16.74 42.11 29.51
CA THR A 107 16.13 43.11 28.65
C THR A 107 15.77 42.53 27.27
N ARG A 108 14.78 43.13 26.61
CA ARG A 108 14.34 42.83 25.23
C ARG A 108 15.50 42.64 24.23
N ASP A 109 16.51 43.50 24.31
CA ASP A 109 17.71 43.45 23.48
C ASP A 109 18.54 42.17 23.67
N GLU A 110 18.72 41.74 24.92
CA GLU A 110 19.51 40.55 25.23
C GLU A 110 18.73 39.27 24.95
N LEU A 111 17.40 39.29 25.04
CA LEU A 111 16.57 38.20 24.50
C LEU A 111 16.72 38.03 22.99
N LEU A 112 16.72 39.11 22.22
CA LEU A 112 16.87 39.04 20.76
C LEU A 112 18.27 38.51 20.38
N ARG A 113 19.31 38.92 21.10
CA ARG A 113 20.69 38.40 20.94
C ARG A 113 20.84 36.95 21.42
N GLY A 114 20.19 36.58 22.52
CA GLY A 114 20.15 35.21 23.04
C GLY A 114 19.45 34.26 22.07
N TYR A 115 18.33 34.68 21.49
CA TYR A 115 17.59 33.92 20.49
C TYR A 115 18.38 33.76 19.18
N SER A 116 18.96 34.85 18.64
CA SER A 116 19.75 34.76 17.40
C SER A 116 20.97 33.87 17.58
N ARG A 117 21.74 34.03 18.67
CA ARG A 117 22.86 33.14 19.01
C ARG A 117 22.42 31.69 19.19
N THR A 118 21.28 31.43 19.85
CA THR A 118 20.75 30.08 20.04
C THR A 118 20.30 29.45 18.72
N SER A 119 19.69 30.22 17.82
CA SER A 119 19.36 29.78 16.46
C SER A 119 20.63 29.44 15.67
N ASP A 120 21.62 30.32 15.68
CA ASP A 120 22.93 30.12 15.08
C ASP A 120 23.63 28.85 15.60
N TYR A 121 23.67 28.64 16.91
CA TYR A 121 24.29 27.45 17.51
C TYR A 121 23.51 26.17 17.16
N LYS A 122 22.17 26.21 17.13
CA LYS A 122 21.34 25.08 16.68
C LYS A 122 21.60 24.75 15.20
N GLN A 123 21.61 25.74 14.32
CA GLN A 123 21.89 25.57 12.90
C GLN A 123 23.33 25.06 12.64
N LYS A 124 24.33 25.64 13.32
CA LYS A 124 25.75 25.23 13.19
C LYS A 124 25.96 23.81 13.75
N THR A 125 25.33 23.46 14.87
CA THR A 125 25.40 22.10 15.44
C THR A 125 24.68 21.07 14.55
N ALA A 126 23.51 21.41 14.00
CA ALA A 126 22.80 20.56 13.05
C ALA A 126 23.63 20.33 11.78
N ARG A 127 24.20 21.40 11.20
CA ARG A 127 25.09 21.31 10.03
C ARG A 127 26.32 20.45 10.30
N LEU A 128 26.98 20.63 11.46
CA LEU A 128 28.14 19.82 11.85
C LEU A 128 27.78 18.35 12.12
N ALA A 129 26.59 18.07 12.63
CA ALA A 129 26.09 16.70 12.79
C ALA A 129 25.82 16.05 11.42
N GLU A 130 25.25 16.80 10.47
CA GLU A 130 25.00 16.31 9.12
C GLU A 130 26.28 16.11 8.30
N GLU A 131 27.23 17.03 8.40
CA GLU A 131 28.57 16.92 7.78
C GLU A 131 29.34 15.70 8.31
N ARG A 132 29.21 15.38 9.60
CA ARG A 132 29.75 14.13 10.18
C ARG A 132 29.05 12.89 9.63
N ARG A 133 27.71 12.90 9.54
CA ARG A 133 26.95 11.81 8.93
C ARG A 133 27.39 11.55 7.48
N SER A 134 27.54 12.58 6.66
CA SER A 134 27.98 12.43 5.27
C SER A 134 29.40 11.90 5.15
N VAL A 135 30.32 12.32 6.02
CA VAL A 135 31.70 11.80 6.03
C VAL A 135 31.74 10.34 6.50
N ASP A 136 30.93 9.95 7.48
CA ASP A 136 30.89 8.57 7.96
C ASP A 136 30.15 7.62 7.00
N THR A 137 29.14 8.08 6.25
CA THR A 137 28.54 7.28 5.15
C THR A 137 29.48 7.15 3.95
N GLU A 138 30.23 8.19 3.57
CA GLU A 138 31.27 8.11 2.54
C GLU A 138 32.41 7.15 2.95
N ARG A 139 32.81 7.14 4.23
CA ARG A 139 33.76 6.15 4.75
C ARG A 139 33.23 4.73 4.69
N GLN A 140 31.95 4.52 4.99
CA GLN A 140 31.32 3.20 4.91
C GLN A 140 31.19 2.71 3.46
N SER A 141 30.83 3.58 2.50
CA SER A 141 30.77 3.20 1.08
C SER A 141 32.16 2.88 0.52
N LEU A 142 33.20 3.69 0.83
CA LEU A 142 34.58 3.42 0.44
C LEU A 142 35.14 2.14 1.10
N ALA A 143 34.73 1.80 2.31
CA ALA A 143 35.10 0.54 2.95
C ALA A 143 34.42 -0.66 2.26
N ALA A 144 33.13 -0.56 1.95
CA ALA A 144 32.38 -1.59 1.24
C ALA A 144 32.90 -1.80 -0.20
N GLU A 145 33.22 -0.73 -0.93
CA GLU A 145 33.81 -0.79 -2.27
C GLU A 145 35.17 -1.50 -2.24
N ARG A 146 36.06 -1.14 -1.29
CA ARG A 146 37.33 -1.85 -1.10
C ARG A 146 37.12 -3.33 -0.80
N GLN A 147 36.18 -3.67 0.07
CA GLN A 147 35.87 -5.07 0.39
C GLN A 147 35.32 -5.83 -0.83
N GLN A 148 34.51 -5.21 -1.68
CA GLN A 148 34.06 -5.81 -2.95
C GLN A 148 35.20 -5.95 -3.97
N ILE A 149 36.12 -4.98 -4.06
CA ILE A 149 37.32 -5.07 -4.90
C ILE A 149 38.25 -6.19 -4.41
N GLU A 150 38.42 -6.36 -3.10
CA GLU A 150 39.22 -7.45 -2.52
C GLU A 150 38.54 -8.82 -2.72
N GLN A 151 37.22 -8.93 -2.50
CA GLN A 151 36.46 -10.16 -2.75
C GLN A 151 36.47 -10.56 -4.23
N SER A 152 36.24 -9.63 -5.16
CA SER A 152 36.27 -9.91 -6.60
C SER A 152 37.68 -10.26 -7.10
N ARG A 153 38.73 -9.63 -6.55
CA ARG A 153 40.13 -10.05 -6.78
C ARG A 153 40.40 -11.45 -6.23
N ALA A 154 39.94 -11.77 -5.03
CA ALA A 154 40.10 -13.10 -4.43
C ALA A 154 39.37 -14.17 -5.24
N GLN A 155 38.13 -13.92 -5.67
CA GLN A 155 37.37 -14.82 -6.54
C GLN A 155 38.04 -15.01 -7.90
N ALA A 156 38.52 -13.95 -8.54
CA ALA A 156 39.27 -14.04 -9.80
C ALA A 156 40.60 -14.80 -9.63
N TYR A 157 41.26 -14.67 -8.48
CA TYR A 157 42.49 -15.41 -8.15
C TYR A 157 42.22 -16.89 -7.86
N VAL A 158 41.12 -17.23 -7.17
CA VAL A 158 40.69 -18.62 -6.94
C VAL A 158 40.30 -19.28 -8.26
N LEU A 159 39.49 -18.63 -9.11
CA LEU A 159 39.15 -19.15 -10.45
C LEU A 159 40.39 -19.34 -11.33
N ALA A 160 41.38 -18.45 -11.24
CA ALA A 160 42.65 -18.63 -11.94
C ALA A 160 43.50 -19.79 -11.38
N LEU A 161 43.45 -20.04 -10.06
CA LEU A 161 44.10 -21.19 -9.42
C LEU A 161 43.42 -22.52 -9.76
N GLU A 162 42.09 -22.56 -9.79
CA GLU A 162 41.30 -23.76 -10.08
C GLU A 162 41.44 -24.20 -11.55
N HIS A 163 41.61 -23.26 -12.48
CA HIS A 163 41.68 -23.55 -13.93
C HIS A 163 43.08 -23.50 -14.55
N ALA A 164 44.09 -22.90 -13.92
CA ALA A 164 45.38 -22.65 -14.56
C ALA A 164 46.60 -22.70 -13.61
N THR A 165 46.77 -23.79 -12.85
CA THR A 165 47.86 -23.92 -11.86
C THR A 165 49.27 -23.65 -12.44
N GLU A 166 49.69 -24.36 -13.50
CA GLU A 166 51.05 -24.20 -14.05
C GLU A 166 51.22 -22.90 -14.85
N ASP A 167 50.24 -22.52 -15.67
CA ASP A 167 50.31 -21.30 -16.48
C ASP A 167 50.20 -20.01 -15.65
N ALA A 168 49.37 -19.99 -14.59
CA ALA A 168 49.37 -18.86 -13.66
C ALA A 168 50.69 -18.79 -12.86
N LEU A 169 51.34 -19.93 -12.57
CA LEU A 169 52.65 -19.97 -11.93
C LEU A 169 53.79 -19.49 -12.86
N THR A 170 53.80 -19.84 -14.14
CA THR A 170 54.79 -19.31 -15.11
C THR A 170 54.57 -17.82 -15.37
N VAL A 171 53.33 -17.35 -15.44
CA VAL A 171 53.01 -15.91 -15.48
C VAL A 171 53.47 -15.19 -14.21
N ALA A 172 53.21 -15.75 -13.02
CA ALA A 172 53.62 -15.15 -11.74
C ALA A 172 55.14 -15.19 -11.49
N LYS A 173 55.85 -16.15 -12.09
CA LYS A 173 57.33 -16.17 -12.15
C LYS A 173 57.84 -15.10 -13.11
N GLY A 174 57.39 -15.11 -14.36
CA GLY A 174 57.85 -14.18 -15.40
C GLY A 174 57.54 -12.71 -15.13
N ALA A 175 56.47 -12.42 -14.38
CA ALA A 175 56.18 -11.07 -13.88
C ALA A 175 57.16 -10.57 -12.78
N LYS A 176 58.00 -11.46 -12.21
CA LYS A 176 59.04 -11.15 -11.22
C LYS A 176 60.47 -11.28 -11.76
N THR A 177 60.64 -11.84 -12.97
CA THR A 177 61.93 -11.98 -13.63
C THR A 177 62.47 -10.64 -14.12
N ASP A 178 63.70 -10.28 -13.79
CA ASP A 178 64.41 -9.20 -14.50
C ASP A 178 64.94 -9.73 -15.84
N TRP A 179 64.12 -9.56 -16.86
CA TRP A 179 64.44 -9.92 -18.25
C TRP A 179 65.67 -9.19 -18.80
N SER A 180 66.01 -8.00 -18.29
CA SER A 180 67.20 -7.25 -18.70
C SER A 180 68.48 -7.81 -18.08
N ALA A 181 68.42 -8.30 -16.84
CA ALA A 181 69.53 -9.01 -16.21
C ALA A 181 69.71 -10.41 -16.83
N LEU A 182 68.61 -11.15 -17.01
CA LEU A 182 68.64 -12.50 -17.59
C LEU A 182 69.21 -12.49 -19.01
N SER A 183 68.75 -11.57 -19.87
CA SER A 183 69.24 -11.41 -21.25
C SER A 183 70.73 -11.06 -21.34
N LYS A 184 71.32 -10.42 -20.32
CA LYS A 184 72.76 -10.12 -20.26
C LYS A 184 73.60 -11.30 -19.77
N GLN A 185 73.02 -12.24 -19.05
CA GLN A 185 73.71 -13.43 -18.54
C GLN A 185 73.58 -14.63 -19.49
N ASP A 186 72.37 -14.88 -20.00
CA ASP A 186 72.05 -15.99 -20.89
C ASP A 186 70.98 -15.54 -21.90
N PRO A 187 71.39 -15.02 -23.08
CA PRO A 187 70.46 -14.57 -24.12
C PRO A 187 69.54 -15.68 -24.64
N ALA A 188 69.98 -16.94 -24.59
CA ALA A 188 69.21 -18.07 -25.08
C ALA A 188 68.06 -18.42 -24.13
N LYS A 189 68.35 -18.54 -22.82
CA LYS A 189 67.31 -18.75 -21.80
C LYS A 189 66.36 -17.56 -21.69
N ALA A 190 66.88 -16.33 -21.74
CA ALA A 190 66.04 -15.15 -21.74
C ALA A 190 64.99 -15.17 -22.86
N GLN A 191 65.33 -15.72 -24.03
CA GLN A 191 64.42 -15.86 -25.16
C GLN A 191 63.43 -17.04 -24.99
N SER A 192 63.85 -18.20 -24.49
CA SER A 192 62.93 -19.33 -24.22
C SER A 192 61.90 -18.97 -23.16
N ASP A 193 62.37 -18.46 -22.02
CA ASP A 193 61.57 -18.18 -20.84
C ASP A 193 60.58 -17.04 -21.14
N TRP A 194 60.95 -16.11 -22.03
CA TRP A 194 60.06 -15.04 -22.51
C TRP A 194 58.96 -15.57 -23.43
N PHE A 195 59.27 -16.52 -24.35
CA PHE A 195 58.25 -17.15 -25.18
C PHE A 195 57.27 -17.98 -24.33
N GLU A 196 57.76 -18.75 -23.36
CA GLU A 196 56.91 -19.49 -22.42
C GLU A 196 56.02 -18.54 -21.59
N TYR A 197 56.60 -17.46 -21.04
CA TYR A 197 55.87 -16.44 -20.30
C TYR A 197 54.76 -15.78 -21.13
N GLN A 198 55.02 -15.38 -22.38
CA GLN A 198 53.98 -14.78 -23.23
C GLN A 198 52.90 -15.79 -23.62
N ALA A 199 53.26 -17.04 -23.94
CA ALA A 199 52.29 -18.07 -24.30
C ALA A 199 51.39 -18.46 -23.11
N ALA A 200 51.95 -18.60 -21.90
CA ALA A 200 51.17 -18.82 -20.68
C ALA A 200 50.29 -17.61 -20.35
N ARG A 201 50.81 -16.38 -20.51
CA ARG A 201 50.05 -15.14 -20.29
C ARG A 201 48.87 -15.00 -21.24
N GLU A 202 49.02 -15.40 -22.50
CA GLU A 202 47.90 -15.45 -23.44
C GLU A 202 46.86 -16.50 -23.02
N ARG A 203 47.29 -17.72 -22.69
CA ARG A 203 46.38 -18.80 -22.23
C ARG A 203 45.60 -18.41 -20.97
N VAL A 204 46.25 -17.82 -19.97
CA VAL A 204 45.58 -17.27 -18.77
C VAL A 204 44.61 -16.15 -19.13
N GLY A 205 44.97 -15.25 -20.06
CA GLY A 205 44.09 -14.18 -20.53
C GLY A 205 42.84 -14.71 -21.26
N GLN A 206 43.00 -15.73 -22.11
CA GLN A 206 41.90 -16.40 -22.78
C GLN A 206 41.00 -17.17 -21.79
N ALA A 207 41.59 -17.91 -20.84
CA ALA A 207 40.85 -18.64 -19.80
C ALA A 207 40.04 -17.69 -18.90
N LEU A 208 40.63 -16.57 -18.46
CA LEU A 208 39.94 -15.56 -17.66
C LEU A 208 38.77 -14.91 -18.42
N LEU A 209 38.92 -14.69 -19.74
CA LEU A 209 37.85 -14.19 -20.60
C LEU A 209 36.72 -15.23 -20.78
N GLN A 210 37.05 -16.51 -20.88
CA GLN A 210 36.07 -17.60 -20.95
C GLN A 210 35.31 -17.74 -19.62
N ALA A 211 36.01 -17.80 -18.49
CA ALA A 211 35.40 -17.86 -17.16
C ALA A 211 34.47 -16.66 -16.89
N ARG A 212 34.89 -15.45 -17.28
CA ARG A 212 34.03 -14.24 -17.17
C ARG A 212 32.78 -14.31 -18.06
N ARG A 213 32.87 -14.92 -19.25
CA ARG A 213 31.71 -15.14 -20.13
C ARG A 213 30.77 -16.21 -19.58
N GLN A 214 31.30 -17.29 -19.01
CA GLN A 214 30.53 -18.34 -18.36
C GLN A 214 29.78 -17.78 -17.15
N ALA A 215 30.48 -17.13 -16.21
CA ALA A 215 29.86 -16.52 -15.03
C ALA A 215 28.74 -15.52 -15.39
N ALA A 216 28.91 -14.71 -16.45
CA ALA A 216 27.87 -13.80 -16.93
C ALA A 216 26.66 -14.54 -17.55
N ALA A 217 26.90 -15.62 -18.29
CA ALA A 217 25.83 -16.46 -18.84
C ALA A 217 25.08 -17.23 -17.74
N ASP A 218 25.78 -17.73 -16.73
CA ASP A 218 25.21 -18.43 -15.58
C ASP A 218 24.40 -17.48 -14.70
N GLN A 219 24.88 -16.26 -14.48
CA GLN A 219 24.11 -15.19 -13.81
C GLN A 219 22.83 -14.87 -14.61
N GLN A 220 22.90 -14.75 -15.94
CA GLN A 220 21.71 -14.51 -16.77
C GLN A 220 20.74 -15.71 -16.72
N GLN A 221 21.24 -16.95 -16.71
CA GLN A 221 20.41 -18.14 -16.55
C GLN A 221 19.76 -18.21 -15.17
N ALA A 222 20.49 -17.87 -14.09
CA ALA A 222 19.96 -17.83 -12.74
C ALA A 222 18.81 -16.82 -12.62
N LEU A 223 18.97 -15.61 -13.17
CA LEU A 223 17.91 -14.61 -13.23
C LEU A 223 16.68 -15.10 -14.02
N ARG A 224 16.87 -15.71 -15.20
CA ARG A 224 15.76 -16.30 -15.98
C ARG A 224 15.03 -17.41 -15.21
N ARG A 225 15.77 -18.29 -14.52
CA ARG A 225 15.20 -19.37 -13.70
C ARG A 225 14.47 -18.84 -12.46
N ALA A 226 14.93 -17.74 -11.87
CA ALA A 226 14.25 -17.08 -10.75
C ALA A 226 12.92 -16.45 -11.20
N VAL A 227 12.92 -15.72 -12.31
CA VAL A 227 11.69 -15.14 -12.89
C VAL A 227 10.69 -16.22 -13.30
N ALA A 228 11.14 -17.28 -13.98
CA ALA A 228 10.26 -18.39 -14.35
C ALA A 228 9.61 -19.04 -13.11
N ARG A 229 10.41 -19.39 -12.09
CA ARG A 229 9.89 -19.95 -10.83
C ARG A 229 8.89 -19.03 -10.13
N HIS A 230 9.11 -17.72 -10.16
CA HIS A 230 8.19 -16.75 -9.59
C HIS A 230 6.85 -16.74 -10.35
N GLN A 231 6.89 -16.81 -11.68
CA GLN A 231 5.69 -16.91 -12.53
C GLN A 231 4.96 -18.25 -12.32
N ASP A 232 5.68 -19.37 -12.25
CA ASP A 232 5.13 -20.69 -11.92
C ASP A 232 4.42 -20.68 -10.55
N GLN A 233 5.01 -20.01 -9.56
CA GLN A 233 4.42 -19.83 -8.23
C GLN A 233 3.16 -18.96 -8.27
N LEU A 234 3.19 -17.80 -8.93
CA LEU A 234 2.01 -16.92 -9.07
C LEU A 234 0.85 -17.66 -9.77
N ALA A 235 1.12 -18.42 -10.82
CA ALA A 235 0.12 -19.22 -11.53
C ALA A 235 -0.43 -20.38 -10.66
N GLY A 236 0.40 -20.98 -9.79
CA GLY A 236 -0.04 -21.97 -8.81
C GLY A 236 -0.97 -21.38 -7.74
N GLU A 237 -0.60 -20.24 -7.17
CA GLU A 237 -1.42 -19.51 -6.20
C GLU A 237 -2.73 -18.99 -6.82
N ALA A 238 -2.69 -18.51 -8.07
CA ALA A 238 -3.88 -18.12 -8.83
C ALA A 238 -4.89 -19.28 -9.00
N ARG A 239 -4.40 -20.49 -9.33
CA ARG A 239 -5.25 -21.70 -9.41
C ARG A 239 -5.87 -22.06 -8.07
N ALA A 240 -5.05 -22.13 -7.02
CA ALA A 240 -5.53 -22.44 -5.67
C ALA A 240 -6.55 -21.40 -5.14
N ALA A 241 -6.39 -20.13 -5.53
CA ALA A 241 -7.37 -19.09 -5.23
C ALA A 241 -8.69 -19.26 -5.98
N VAL A 242 -8.67 -19.60 -7.27
CA VAL A 242 -9.89 -19.83 -8.08
C VAL A 242 -10.63 -21.10 -7.65
N GLU A 243 -9.90 -22.12 -7.15
CA GLU A 243 -10.46 -23.31 -6.52
C GLU A 243 -11.12 -22.98 -5.16
N ALA A 244 -10.44 -22.22 -4.30
CA ALA A 244 -10.93 -21.86 -2.97
C ALA A 244 -12.01 -20.75 -2.99
N ILE A 245 -12.07 -19.92 -4.03
CA ILE A 245 -12.99 -18.80 -4.19
C ILE A 245 -13.63 -18.88 -5.61
N PRO A 246 -14.66 -19.71 -5.83
CA PRO A 246 -15.31 -19.85 -7.13
C PRO A 246 -15.92 -18.55 -7.69
N GLU A 247 -16.20 -17.57 -6.82
CA GLU A 247 -16.61 -16.20 -7.20
C GLU A 247 -15.60 -15.48 -8.11
N LEU A 248 -14.34 -15.94 -8.18
CA LEU A 248 -13.31 -15.44 -9.09
C LEU A 248 -13.49 -15.91 -10.55
N GLN A 249 -14.25 -16.99 -10.80
CA GLN A 249 -14.43 -17.56 -12.15
C GLN A 249 -15.31 -16.67 -13.04
N ASP A 250 -16.30 -15.99 -12.44
CA ASP A 250 -17.06 -14.92 -13.08
C ASP A 250 -16.20 -13.64 -13.06
N GLY A 251 -15.73 -13.19 -14.23
CA GLY A 251 -14.85 -12.03 -14.33
C GLY A 251 -15.46 -10.70 -13.83
N ALA A 252 -16.78 -10.57 -13.75
CA ALA A 252 -17.43 -9.39 -13.19
C ALA A 252 -17.54 -9.48 -11.65
N GLN A 253 -17.92 -10.66 -11.13
CA GLN A 253 -17.96 -10.89 -9.68
C GLN A 253 -16.56 -10.90 -9.07
N GLY A 254 -15.59 -11.54 -9.72
CA GLY A 254 -14.19 -11.56 -9.34
C GLY A 254 -13.56 -10.16 -9.32
N ALA A 255 -13.76 -9.36 -10.37
CA ALA A 255 -13.27 -7.97 -10.38
C ALA A 255 -13.88 -7.11 -9.26
N ALA A 256 -15.18 -7.27 -8.97
CA ALA A 256 -15.85 -6.60 -7.86
C ALA A 256 -15.34 -7.08 -6.49
N LEU A 257 -15.11 -8.38 -6.33
CA LEU A 257 -14.56 -9.00 -5.12
C LEU A 257 -13.14 -8.49 -4.85
N LEU A 258 -12.25 -8.52 -5.84
CA LEU A 258 -10.86 -8.07 -5.70
C LEU A 258 -10.76 -6.57 -5.41
N THR A 259 -11.64 -5.76 -6.01
CA THR A 259 -11.75 -4.32 -5.69
C THR A 259 -12.21 -4.13 -4.23
N GLY A 260 -13.28 -4.80 -3.81
CA GLY A 260 -13.77 -4.74 -2.43
C GLY A 260 -12.77 -5.27 -1.40
N LEU A 261 -11.98 -6.29 -1.76
CA LEU A 261 -10.93 -6.89 -0.92
C LEU A 261 -9.77 -5.91 -0.70
N ARG A 262 -9.34 -5.22 -1.77
CA ARG A 262 -8.35 -4.14 -1.72
C ARG A 262 -8.82 -3.00 -0.82
N ASP A 263 -10.05 -2.53 -1.02
CA ASP A 263 -10.62 -1.43 -0.22
C ASP A 263 -10.80 -1.83 1.25
N TYR A 264 -11.21 -3.09 1.51
CA TYR A 264 -11.29 -3.65 2.85
C TYR A 264 -9.92 -3.69 3.54
N LEU A 265 -8.89 -4.23 2.89
CA LEU A 265 -7.54 -4.31 3.48
C LEU A 265 -6.91 -2.92 3.68
N GLY A 266 -7.15 -1.98 2.76
CA GLY A 266 -6.80 -0.57 2.97
C GLY A 266 -7.51 0.03 4.19
N SER A 267 -8.77 -0.32 4.44
CA SER A 267 -9.52 0.09 5.64
C SER A 267 -9.10 -0.63 6.95
N VAL A 268 -8.22 -1.64 6.86
CA VAL A 268 -7.59 -2.33 7.99
C VAL A 268 -6.19 -1.78 8.26
N GLY A 269 -5.53 -1.17 7.26
CA GLY A 269 -4.26 -0.47 7.41
C GLY A 269 -3.13 -0.94 6.47
N PHE A 270 -3.40 -1.88 5.56
CA PHE A 270 -2.39 -2.36 4.59
C PHE A 270 -2.04 -1.29 3.56
N GLU A 271 -0.75 -1.09 3.29
CA GLU A 271 -0.29 -0.17 2.25
C GLU A 271 -0.42 -0.77 0.84
N ALA A 272 -0.55 0.10 -0.17
CA ALA A 272 -0.63 -0.34 -1.57
C ALA A 272 0.58 -1.19 -2.01
N ALA A 273 1.78 -0.93 -1.45
CA ALA A 273 2.99 -1.70 -1.74
C ALA A 273 3.05 -3.08 -1.03
N GLU A 274 2.27 -3.26 0.04
CA GLU A 274 2.10 -4.57 0.70
C GLU A 274 1.04 -5.39 -0.04
N LEU A 275 -0.06 -4.75 -0.45
CA LEU A 275 -1.06 -5.36 -1.33
C LEU A 275 -0.43 -5.79 -2.66
N GLU A 276 0.42 -4.97 -3.28
CA GLU A 276 1.22 -5.37 -4.46
C GLU A 276 2.28 -6.46 -4.20
N ARG A 277 2.32 -7.07 -3.01
CA ARG A 277 3.14 -8.26 -2.69
C ARG A 277 2.32 -9.44 -2.16
N LEU A 278 1.00 -9.29 -2.00
CA LEU A 278 0.13 -10.31 -1.41
C LEU A 278 -0.34 -11.31 -2.46
N SER A 279 0.45 -12.36 -2.69
CA SER A 279 0.13 -13.42 -3.67
C SER A 279 -0.31 -14.76 -3.07
N ASP A 280 -0.36 -14.90 -1.73
CA ASP A 280 -0.79 -16.15 -1.06
C ASP A 280 -2.33 -16.26 -1.08
N HIS A 281 -2.87 -17.29 -1.73
CA HIS A 281 -4.31 -17.53 -1.82
C HIS A 281 -5.01 -17.61 -0.46
N ARG A 282 -4.33 -18.12 0.57
CA ARG A 282 -4.89 -18.32 1.92
C ARG A 282 -5.13 -16.99 2.61
N LEU A 283 -4.23 -16.02 2.41
CA LEU A 283 -4.42 -14.66 2.91
C LEU A 283 -5.62 -13.99 2.25
N MET A 284 -5.86 -14.25 0.96
CA MET A 284 -7.07 -13.75 0.29
C MET A 284 -8.36 -14.39 0.82
N VAL A 285 -8.37 -15.72 1.08
CA VAL A 285 -9.53 -16.40 1.68
C VAL A 285 -9.86 -15.80 3.05
N VAL A 286 -8.85 -15.67 3.93
CA VAL A 286 -9.03 -15.05 5.26
C VAL A 286 -9.50 -13.60 5.15
N ALA A 287 -8.95 -12.82 4.21
CA ALA A 287 -9.36 -11.44 3.99
C ALA A 287 -10.79 -11.31 3.41
N ARG A 288 -11.19 -12.23 2.51
CA ARG A 288 -12.55 -12.32 1.96
C ARG A 288 -13.55 -12.62 3.08
N ASP A 289 -13.28 -13.63 3.89
CA ASP A 289 -14.19 -14.04 4.95
C ASP A 289 -14.31 -12.96 6.03
N ALA A 290 -13.21 -12.31 6.40
CA ALA A 290 -13.22 -11.16 7.32
C ALA A 290 -13.95 -9.93 6.73
N MET A 291 -13.81 -9.67 5.42
CA MET A 291 -14.60 -8.66 4.71
C MET A 291 -16.09 -8.97 4.76
N LEU A 292 -16.49 -10.18 4.36
CA LEU A 292 -17.89 -10.62 4.31
C LEU A 292 -18.52 -10.59 5.71
N TYR A 293 -17.78 -11.00 6.75
CA TYR A 293 -18.20 -10.90 8.14
C TYR A 293 -18.43 -9.45 8.59
N ARG A 294 -17.49 -8.53 8.30
CA ARG A 294 -17.65 -7.09 8.61
C ARG A 294 -18.82 -6.47 7.85
N GLN A 295 -19.04 -6.87 6.59
CA GLN A 295 -20.23 -6.47 5.82
C GLN A 295 -21.53 -7.01 6.44
N MET A 296 -21.56 -8.28 6.90
CA MET A 296 -22.72 -8.87 7.57
C MET A 296 -23.08 -8.10 8.84
N LEU A 297 -22.09 -7.80 9.70
CA LEU A 297 -22.31 -6.98 10.90
C LEU A 297 -22.83 -5.58 10.57
N ALA A 298 -22.33 -4.93 9.51
CA ALA A 298 -22.85 -3.64 9.06
C ALA A 298 -24.30 -3.73 8.53
N LYS A 299 -24.64 -4.78 7.79
CA LYS A 299 -26.01 -5.08 7.33
C LYS A 299 -26.95 -5.34 8.51
N GLN A 300 -26.52 -6.10 9.52
CA GLN A 300 -27.29 -6.33 10.75
C GLN A 300 -27.51 -5.04 11.56
N ARG A 301 -26.46 -4.24 11.80
CA ARG A 301 -26.55 -2.96 12.52
C ARG A 301 -27.48 -1.97 11.83
N SER A 302 -27.38 -1.84 10.50
CA SER A 302 -28.25 -0.94 9.72
C SER A 302 -29.70 -1.44 9.62
N ALA A 303 -29.94 -2.76 9.55
CA ALA A 303 -31.28 -3.33 9.65
C ALA A 303 -31.90 -3.12 11.04
N ALA A 304 -31.13 -3.27 12.11
CA ALA A 304 -31.57 -2.99 13.48
C ALA A 304 -31.89 -1.49 13.67
N ALA A 305 -31.07 -0.59 13.12
CA ALA A 305 -31.32 0.85 13.13
C ALA A 305 -32.62 1.22 12.38
N LYS A 306 -32.86 0.63 11.20
CA LYS A 306 -34.13 0.79 10.47
C LYS A 306 -35.33 0.31 11.27
N LYS A 307 -35.28 -0.90 11.85
CA LYS A 307 -36.35 -1.42 12.72
C LYS A 307 -36.61 -0.53 13.96
N ARG A 308 -35.58 0.10 14.52
CA ARG A 308 -35.73 1.09 15.62
C ARG A 308 -36.35 2.42 15.16
N ALA A 309 -36.09 2.86 13.93
CA ALA A 309 -36.66 4.08 13.36
C ALA A 309 -38.12 3.90 12.87
N GLU A 310 -38.47 2.69 12.43
CA GLU A 310 -39.79 2.30 11.94
C GLU A 310 -40.74 1.82 13.06
N ALA A 311 -40.21 1.53 14.25
CA ALA A 311 -41.02 1.24 15.43
C ALA A 311 -42.01 2.39 15.72
N PRO A 312 -43.31 2.11 15.88
CA PRO A 312 -44.33 3.16 15.99
C PRO A 312 -44.09 3.99 17.25
N ARG A 313 -43.91 5.30 17.05
CA ARG A 313 -43.79 6.27 18.15
C ARG A 313 -45.09 6.24 18.96
N VAL A 314 -45.04 5.64 20.14
CA VAL A 314 -46.17 5.65 21.09
C VAL A 314 -46.53 7.09 21.41
N MET A 315 -47.68 7.53 20.91
CA MET A 315 -48.18 8.87 21.16
C MET A 315 -48.59 8.95 22.64
N SER A 316 -47.83 9.70 23.43
CA SER A 316 -48.27 10.09 24.77
C SER A 316 -49.65 10.75 24.66
N PRO A 317 -50.63 10.42 25.53
CA PRO A 317 -52.00 10.91 25.40
C PRO A 317 -52.08 12.41 25.69
N THR A 318 -51.86 13.22 24.65
CA THR A 318 -52.02 14.67 24.68
C THR A 318 -53.42 15.05 25.16
N ARG A 319 -53.50 15.86 26.21
CA ARG A 319 -54.76 16.50 26.62
C ARG A 319 -55.32 17.31 25.45
N SER A 320 -56.55 17.02 25.04
CA SER A 320 -57.22 17.74 23.97
C SER A 320 -57.51 19.19 24.37
N ASP A 321 -56.73 20.14 23.86
CA ASP A 321 -57.05 21.56 23.99
C ASP A 321 -58.30 21.90 23.17
N PRO A 322 -59.37 22.46 23.79
CA PRO A 322 -60.65 22.68 23.12
C PRO A 322 -60.57 23.68 21.96
N ALA A 323 -59.57 24.57 21.98
CA ALA A 323 -59.30 25.57 20.95
C ALA A 323 -59.15 25.00 19.52
N SER A 324 -58.71 23.74 19.40
CA SER A 324 -58.63 23.04 18.10
C SER A 324 -60.00 22.87 17.44
N SER A 325 -61.00 22.44 18.23
CA SER A 325 -62.29 21.97 17.73
C SER A 325 -63.18 23.07 17.14
N ASP A 326 -63.18 24.27 17.72
CA ASP A 326 -63.90 25.40 17.12
C ASP A 326 -63.21 25.92 15.84
N SER A 327 -61.88 25.77 15.70
CA SER A 327 -61.18 26.12 14.46
C SER A 327 -61.65 25.25 13.28
N ASP A 328 -61.87 23.96 13.50
CA ASP A 328 -62.32 23.02 12.48
C ASP A 328 -63.83 23.08 12.25
N ARG A 329 -64.60 23.45 13.29
CA ARG A 329 -66.01 23.85 13.16
C ARG A 329 -66.17 25.07 12.26
N LEU A 330 -65.33 26.08 12.40
CA LEU A 330 -65.32 27.26 11.53
C LEU A 330 -64.94 26.91 10.09
N ARG A 331 -63.92 26.07 9.88
CA ARG A 331 -63.53 25.57 8.55
C ARG A 331 -64.68 24.82 7.86
N SER A 332 -65.34 23.91 8.57
CA SER A 332 -66.43 23.09 8.02
C SER A 332 -67.71 23.91 7.74
N LEU A 333 -68.06 24.87 8.60
CA LEU A 333 -69.15 25.82 8.34
C LEU A 333 -68.84 26.71 7.13
N ARG A 334 -67.62 27.24 7.01
CA ARG A 334 -67.19 28.03 5.85
C ARG A 334 -67.31 27.24 4.55
N LYS A 335 -66.82 25.99 4.55
CA LYS A 335 -66.90 25.11 3.38
C LYS A 335 -68.35 24.86 2.96
N ARG A 336 -69.25 24.52 3.90
CA ARG A 336 -70.69 24.32 3.61
C ARG A 336 -71.37 25.59 3.08
N ALA A 337 -71.04 26.76 3.63
CA ALA A 337 -71.58 28.04 3.15
C ALA A 337 -71.16 28.34 1.69
N GLN A 338 -69.91 28.01 1.34
CA GLN A 338 -69.39 28.14 -0.03
C GLN A 338 -69.98 27.09 -1.00
N GLU A 339 -70.17 25.84 -0.56
CA GLU A 339 -70.70 24.74 -1.40
C GLU A 339 -72.21 24.85 -1.66
N THR A 340 -72.99 25.36 -0.69
CA THR A 340 -74.46 25.40 -0.81
C THR A 340 -75.01 26.74 -1.31
N GLY A 341 -74.27 27.84 -1.11
CA GLY A 341 -74.73 29.20 -1.42
C GLY A 341 -75.96 29.68 -0.63
N LYS A 342 -76.49 28.90 0.32
CA LYS A 342 -77.76 29.18 1.00
C LYS A 342 -77.59 30.33 2.00
N LEU A 343 -78.59 31.21 2.07
CA LEU A 343 -78.59 32.37 2.99
C LEU A 343 -78.41 31.94 4.46
N ARG A 344 -79.06 30.82 4.84
CA ARG A 344 -78.99 30.22 6.18
C ARG A 344 -77.58 29.74 6.52
N ASP A 345 -76.98 28.91 5.67
CA ASP A 345 -75.68 28.31 5.88
C ASP A 345 -74.57 29.39 5.94
N ASN A 346 -74.71 30.45 5.13
CA ASN A 346 -73.88 31.65 5.22
C ASN A 346 -74.06 32.41 6.55
N ALA A 347 -75.30 32.59 7.01
CA ALA A 347 -75.57 33.22 8.30
C ALA A 347 -75.03 32.40 9.49
N GLU A 348 -75.14 31.07 9.46
CA GLU A 348 -74.57 30.18 10.49
C GLU A 348 -73.03 30.28 10.54
N TYR A 349 -72.34 30.38 9.39
CA TYR A 349 -70.90 30.66 9.35
C TYR A 349 -70.53 32.04 9.91
N VAL A 350 -71.25 33.10 9.53
CA VAL A 350 -70.97 34.46 10.03
C VAL A 350 -71.21 34.56 11.55
N LEU A 351 -72.30 33.97 12.05
CA LEU A 351 -72.59 33.93 13.49
C LEU A 351 -71.56 33.10 14.28
N ALA A 352 -71.02 32.02 13.70
CA ALA A 352 -69.93 31.27 14.32
C ALA A 352 -68.64 32.12 14.38
N LYS A 353 -68.28 32.79 13.27
CA LYS A 353 -67.08 33.67 13.19
C LYS A 353 -67.15 34.86 14.17
N LEU A 354 -68.36 35.37 14.45
CA LEU A 354 -68.60 36.44 15.43
C LEU A 354 -68.59 35.97 16.89
N ARG A 355 -68.48 34.65 17.15
CA ARG A 355 -68.34 34.08 18.50
C ARG A 355 -66.95 33.51 18.79
N SER A 356 -66.07 33.53 17.80
CA SER A 356 -64.67 33.08 17.90
C SER A 356 -63.66 34.25 17.95
N HIS A 357 -64.15 35.41 18.37
CA HIS A 357 -63.44 36.66 18.61
C HIS A 357 -63.99 37.27 19.89
#